data_AF-F0GIV3-F1
#
_entry.id   AF-F0GIV3-F1
#
_cell.length_a   1.000
_cell.length_b   1.000
_cell.length_c   1.000
_cell.angle_alpha   90.00
_cell.angle_beta   90.00
_cell.angle_gamma   90.00
#
_symmetry.space_group_name_H-M   'P 1'
#
loop_
_entity.id
_entity.type
_entity.pdbx_description
1 polymer ?
#
loop_
_entity_poly.entity_id
_entity_poly.type
_entity_poly.pdbx_seq_one_letter_code
_entity_poly.pdbx_strand_id
1 'polypeptide(L)'
;DASPPIRVRLAQAGDDASAAILDVILRDEIGHVAIGNHWFRYLCDLAGRDPVPTYRELAEQYRAPRLRGPFNFDARRSAGFEPAELDELAAQDGADGRAEQG
;
A
#
# COMPACT_ATOMS: atom_id res chain seq x y z
N ASP A 1 -9.39 2.99 -1.16
CA ASP A 1 -8.50 4.11 -0.83
C ASP A 1 -9.33 5.28 -0.27
N ALA A 2 -9.38 5.40 1.06
CA ALA A 2 -9.92 6.56 1.76
C ALA A 2 -8.75 7.50 2.03
N SER A 3 -8.55 8.48 1.16
CA SER A 3 -7.31 9.23 1.17
C SER A 3 -7.29 10.27 2.32
N PRO A 4 -6.20 10.33 3.12
CA PRO A 4 -6.05 11.33 4.17
C PRO A 4 -6.31 12.78 3.71
N PRO A 5 -5.94 13.20 2.49
CA PRO A 5 -6.27 14.55 1.99
C PRO A 5 -7.78 14.81 1.88
N ILE A 6 -8.58 13.83 1.48
CA ILE A 6 -10.04 14.01 1.37
C ILE A 6 -10.65 14.15 2.76
N ARG A 7 -10.22 13.32 3.71
CA ARG A 7 -10.65 13.42 5.12
C ARG A 7 -10.37 14.81 5.70
N VAL A 8 -9.16 15.35 5.50
CA VAL A 8 -8.79 16.69 5.99
C VAL A 8 -9.68 17.76 5.37
N ARG A 9 -9.96 17.68 4.06
CA ARG A 9 -10.82 18.65 3.38
C ARG A 9 -12.27 18.62 3.89
N LEU A 10 -12.81 17.44 4.18
CA LEU A 10 -14.16 17.30 4.73
C LEU A 10 -14.28 17.92 6.13
N ALA A 11 -13.32 17.62 7.01
CA ALA A 11 -13.27 18.23 8.33
C ALA A 11 -13.13 19.76 8.26
N GLN A 12 -12.28 20.28 7.36
CA GLN A 12 -12.14 21.72 7.13
C GLN A 12 -13.42 22.38 6.58
N ALA A 13 -14.25 21.62 5.88
CA ALA A 13 -15.56 22.06 5.40
C ALA A 13 -16.68 21.93 6.46
N GLY A 14 -16.37 21.45 7.67
CA GLY A 14 -17.34 21.23 8.74
C GLY A 14 -18.15 19.94 8.61
N ASP A 15 -17.80 19.05 7.68
CA ASP A 15 -18.43 17.74 7.53
C ASP A 15 -17.68 16.67 8.35
N ASP A 16 -17.81 16.79 9.68
CA ASP A 16 -17.17 15.90 10.64
C ASP A 16 -17.70 14.46 10.52
N ALA A 17 -18.96 14.29 10.11
CA ALA A 17 -19.58 12.97 9.95
C ALA A 17 -18.91 12.18 8.82
N SER A 18 -18.76 12.79 7.64
CA SER A 18 -18.07 12.14 6.52
C SER A 18 -16.59 11.92 6.81
N ALA A 19 -15.93 12.86 7.50
CA ALA A 19 -14.54 12.68 7.92
C ALA A 19 -14.37 11.46 8.86
N ALA A 20 -15.28 11.26 9.81
CA ALA A 20 -15.27 10.10 10.71
C ALA A 20 -15.53 8.77 9.98
N ILE A 21 -16.39 8.76 8.96
CA ILE A 21 -16.61 7.58 8.12
C ILE A 21 -15.31 7.19 7.38
N LEU A 22 -14.57 8.17 6.86
CA LEU A 22 -13.28 7.89 6.22
C LEU A 22 -12.23 7.36 7.19
N ASP A 23 -12.26 7.76 8.47
CA ASP A 23 -11.38 7.19 9.49
C ASP A 23 -11.67 5.71 9.74
N VAL A 24 -12.95 5.32 9.77
CA VAL A 24 -13.36 3.90 9.88
C VAL A 24 -12.89 3.11 8.66
N ILE A 25 -13.15 3.63 7.45
CA ILE A 25 -12.73 2.97 6.21
C ILE A 25 -11.22 2.81 6.18
N LEU A 26 -10.45 3.86 6.48
CA LEU A 26 -8.98 3.79 6.46
C LEU A 26 -8.46 2.73 7.44
N ARG A 27 -9.01 2.67 8.65
CA ARG A 27 -8.63 1.65 9.65
C ARG A 27 -8.92 0.24 9.13
N ASP A 28 -10.09 0.02 8.54
CA ASP A 28 -10.49 -1.28 8.04
C ASP A 28 -9.63 -1.71 6.84
N GLU A 29 -9.27 -0.77 5.96
CA GLU A 29 -8.34 -1.02 4.85
C GLU A 29 -6.91 -1.35 5.34
N ILE A 30 -6.41 -0.66 6.38
CA ILE A 30 -5.13 -1.02 7.01
C ILE A 30 -5.20 -2.45 7.57
N GLY A 31 -6.29 -2.80 8.26
CA GLY A 31 -6.50 -4.15 8.79
C GLY A 31 -6.56 -5.23 7.71
N HIS A 32 -7.28 -4.97 6.61
CA HIS A 32 -7.34 -5.86 5.46
C HIS A 32 -5.95 -6.11 4.88
N VAL A 33 -5.21 -5.03 4.58
CA VAL A 33 -3.86 -5.13 4.02
C VAL A 33 -2.92 -5.86 4.98
N ALA A 34 -3.03 -5.62 6.29
CA ALA A 34 -2.21 -6.29 7.30
C ALA A 34 -2.40 -7.81 7.29
N ILE A 35 -3.65 -8.28 7.19
CA ILE A 35 -3.97 -9.70 7.12
C ILE A 35 -3.39 -10.32 5.85
N GLY A 36 -3.52 -9.64 4.71
CA GLY A 36 -2.96 -10.10 3.44
C GLY A 36 -1.44 -10.23 3.50
N ASN A 37 -0.77 -9.19 4.01
CA ASN A 37 0.69 -9.17 4.15
C ASN A 37 1.19 -10.28 5.10
N HIS A 38 0.51 -10.47 6.23
CA HIS A 38 0.83 -11.53 7.18
C HIS A 38 0.83 -12.93 6.53
N TRP A 39 -0.25 -13.28 5.83
CA TRP A 39 -0.35 -14.59 5.18
C TRP A 39 0.60 -14.75 4.00
N PHE A 40 0.83 -13.68 3.24
CA PHE A 40 1.79 -13.71 2.14
C PHE A 40 3.21 -14.03 2.64
N ARG A 41 3.66 -13.34 3.69
CA ARG A 41 4.95 -13.59 4.32
C ARG A 41 5.05 -14.99 4.91
N TYR A 42 4.02 -15.42 5.66
CA TYR A 42 3.95 -16.77 6.20
C TYR A 42 4.10 -17.85 5.12
N LEU A 43 3.46 -17.67 3.96
CA LEU A 43 3.57 -18.61 2.83
C LEU A 43 4.94 -18.55 2.14
N CYS A 44 5.56 -17.36 2.06
CA CYS A 44 6.92 -17.24 1.56
C CYS A 44 7.91 -17.96 2.47
N ASP A 45 7.81 -17.78 3.80
CA ASP A 45 8.63 -18.45 4.79
C ASP A 45 8.48 -19.98 4.70
N LEU A 46 7.24 -20.47 4.62
CA LEU A 46 6.96 -21.91 4.46
C LEU A 46 7.54 -22.48 3.15
N ALA A 47 7.58 -21.68 2.09
CA ALA A 47 8.14 -22.05 0.81
C ALA A 47 9.66 -21.80 0.69
N GLY A 48 10.30 -21.23 1.72
CA GLY A 48 11.72 -20.86 1.71
C GLY A 48 12.04 -19.76 0.69
N ARG A 49 11.11 -18.84 0.44
CA ARG A 49 11.24 -17.75 -0.54
C ARG A 49 11.33 -16.40 0.15
N ASP A 50 12.08 -15.47 -0.44
CA ASP A 50 12.07 -14.08 -0.01
C ASP A 50 10.78 -13.39 -0.50
N PRO A 51 10.01 -12.73 0.38
CA PRO A 51 8.74 -12.11 0.02
C PRO A 51 8.88 -10.96 -0.99
N VAL A 52 9.96 -10.18 -0.96
CA VAL A 52 10.12 -9.00 -1.84
C VAL A 52 10.23 -9.39 -3.32
N PRO A 53 11.21 -10.23 -3.75
CA PRO A 53 11.29 -10.67 -5.14
C PRO A 53 10.11 -11.58 -5.51
N THR A 54 9.58 -12.38 -4.58
CA THR A 54 8.40 -13.21 -4.84
C THR A 54 7.19 -12.35 -5.19
N TYR A 55 6.96 -11.26 -4.46
CA TYR A 55 5.88 -10.33 -4.79
C TYR A 55 6.05 -9.76 -6.20
N ARG A 56 7.27 -9.35 -6.57
CA ARG A 56 7.58 -8.82 -7.90
C ARG A 56 7.29 -9.85 -9.01
N GLU A 57 7.78 -11.08 -8.85
CA GLU A 57 7.54 -12.19 -9.78
C GLU A 57 6.05 -12.46 -9.95
N LEU A 58 5.30 -12.53 -8.85
CA LEU A 58 3.86 -12.79 -8.89
C LEU A 58 3.08 -11.61 -9.48
N ALA A 59 3.46 -10.38 -9.18
CA ALA A 59 2.85 -9.17 -9.76
C ALA A 59 3.02 -9.15 -11.27
N GLU A 60 4.20 -9.50 -11.78
CA GLU A 60 4.46 -9.64 -13.22
C GLU A 60 3.66 -10.80 -13.83
N GLN A 61 3.74 -11.99 -13.24
CA GLN A 61 3.06 -13.20 -13.72
C GLN A 61 1.55 -12.99 -13.86
N TYR A 62 0.93 -12.36 -12.86
CA TYR A 62 -0.51 -12.12 -12.83
C TYR A 62 -0.91 -10.78 -13.43
N ARG A 63 0.04 -10.02 -13.99
CA ARG A 63 -0.19 -8.69 -14.59
C ARG A 63 -0.93 -7.75 -13.63
N ALA A 64 -0.51 -7.77 -12.36
CA ALA A 64 -1.04 -6.87 -11.35
C ALA A 64 -0.82 -5.42 -11.80
N PRO A 65 -1.80 -4.52 -11.56
CA PRO A 65 -1.63 -3.11 -11.89
C PRO A 65 -0.44 -2.54 -11.13
N ARG A 66 0.38 -1.75 -11.80
CA ARG A 66 1.46 -1.01 -11.14
C ARG A 66 0.85 0.02 -10.20
N LEU A 67 1.41 0.10 -8.99
CA LEU A 67 0.98 1.07 -7.98
C LEU A 67 1.67 2.40 -8.26
N ARG A 68 0.90 3.50 -8.24
CA ARG A 68 1.41 4.86 -8.41
C ARG A 68 1.20 5.66 -7.13
N GLY A 69 2.17 6.52 -6.81
CA GLY A 69 2.12 7.40 -5.66
C GLY A 69 1.09 8.55 -5.80
N PRO A 70 0.90 9.35 -4.74
CA PRO A 70 1.64 9.31 -3.46
C PRO A 70 1.18 8.17 -2.55
N PHE A 71 2.13 7.44 -1.95
CA PHE A 71 1.81 6.34 -1.02
C PHE A 71 1.68 6.82 0.42
N ASN A 72 0.68 6.29 1.13
CA ASN A 72 0.61 6.39 2.59
C ASN A 72 1.54 5.32 3.21
N PHE A 73 2.79 5.71 3.49
CA PHE A 73 3.79 4.82 4.09
C PHE A 73 3.50 4.50 5.56
N ASP A 74 2.88 5.41 6.31
CA ASP A 74 2.49 5.16 7.71
C ASP A 74 1.42 4.07 7.81
N ALA A 75 0.43 4.10 6.92
CA ALA A 75 -0.58 3.06 6.82
C ALA A 75 0.04 1.69 6.46
N ARG A 76 1.01 1.66 5.55
CA ARG A 76 1.70 0.41 5.16
C ARG A 76 2.58 -0.15 6.28
N ARG A 77 3.32 0.70 7.00
CA ARG A 77 4.03 0.29 8.23
C ARG A 77 3.05 -0.28 9.25
N SER A 78 1.91 0.36 9.45
CA SER A 78 0.85 -0.13 10.35
C SER A 78 0.27 -1.47 9.88
N ALA A 79 0.31 -1.75 8.57
CA ALA A 79 -0.05 -3.02 7.96
C ALA A 79 1.11 -4.05 7.93
N GLY A 80 2.21 -3.78 8.63
CA GLY A 80 3.32 -4.71 8.81
C GLY A 80 4.31 -4.80 7.64
N PHE A 81 4.36 -3.80 6.76
CA PHE A 81 5.38 -3.75 5.71
C PHE A 81 6.76 -3.45 6.32
N GLU A 82 7.75 -4.23 5.93
CA GLU A 82 9.15 -4.03 6.30
C GLU A 82 9.81 -2.93 5.45
N PRO A 83 10.92 -2.32 5.92
CA PRO A 83 11.62 -1.27 5.18
C PRO A 83 11.95 -1.66 3.72
N ALA A 84 12.42 -2.89 3.50
CA ALA A 84 12.74 -3.37 2.15
C ALA A 84 11.52 -3.42 1.22
N GLU A 85 10.33 -3.72 1.73
CA GLU A 85 9.08 -3.72 0.96
C GLU A 85 8.66 -2.29 0.60
N LEU A 86 8.88 -1.33 1.50
CA LEU A 86 8.58 0.08 1.26
C LEU A 86 9.57 0.71 0.27
N ASP A 87 10.85 0.35 0.37
CA ASP A 87 11.90 0.82 -0.54
C ASP A 87 11.65 0.30 -1.96
N GLU A 88 11.28 -0.98 -2.11
CA GLU A 88 10.89 -1.56 -3.39
C GLU A 88 9.67 -0.85 -3.98
N LEU A 89 8.64 -0.58 -3.17
CA LEU A 89 7.45 0.13 -3.62
C LEU A 89 7.79 1.55 -4.12
N ALA A 90 8.67 2.26 -3.41
CA ALA A 90 9.14 3.58 -3.83
C ALA A 90 9.96 3.52 -5.13
N ALA A 91 10.79 2.50 -5.30
CA ALA A 91 11.58 2.31 -6.52
C ALA A 91 10.71 2.04 -7.76
N GLN A 92 9.61 1.29 -7.61
CA GLN A 92 8.67 1.00 -8.69
C GLN A 92 7.96 2.26 -9.23
N ASP A 93 7.61 3.20 -8.36
CA ASP A 93 7.02 4.49 -8.74
C ASP A 93 8.05 5.38 -9.47
N GLY A 94 9.30 5.44 -8.96
CA GLY A 94 10.38 6.24 -9.55
C GLY A 94 10.87 5.76 -10.92
N ALA A 95 10.75 4.46 -11.22
CA ALA A 95 11.08 3.90 -12.53
C ALA A 95 10.12 4.37 -13.63
N ASP A 96 8.85 4.63 -13.29
CA ASP A 96 7.80 5.04 -14.24
C ASP A 96 7.98 6.50 -14.68
N GLY A 97 8.34 7.39 -13.74
CA GLY A 97 8.61 8.79 -14.05
C GLY A 97 9.79 9.03 -15.00
N ARG A 98 10.69 8.04 -15.16
CA ARG A 98 11.79 8.06 -16.15
C ARG A 98 11.41 7.41 -17.48
N ALA A 99 10.48 6.46 -17.49
CA ALA A 99 10.02 5.79 -18.70
C ALA A 99 9.04 6.65 -19.52
N GLU A 100 8.30 7.56 -18.89
CA GLU A 100 7.39 8.49 -19.57
C GLU A 100 8.09 9.73 -20.18
N GLN A 101 9.40 9.92 -19.93
CA GLN A 101 10.21 11.06 -20.45
C GLN A 101 11.21 10.68 -21.56
N GLY A 102 11.14 9.45 -22.09
CA GLY A 102 12.07 8.90 -23.09
C GLY A 102 11.44 8.67 -24.46
#